data_AF-A0A6F7WFU5-F1
#
_entry.id   AF-A0A6F7WFU5-F1
#
_cell.length_a   1.000
_cell.length_b   1.000
_cell.length_c   1.000
_cell.angle_alpha   90.00
_cell.angle_beta   90.00
_cell.angle_gamma   90.00
#
_symmetry.space_group_name_H-M   'P 1'
#
loop_
_entity.id
_entity.type
_entity.pdbx_description
1 polymer ?
#
loop_
_entity_poly.entity_id
_entity_poly.type
_entity_poly.pdbx_seq_one_letter_code
_entity_poly.pdbx_strand_id
1 'polypeptide(L)'
;MHFGAADLLRCRFAISPLCQTHEAVRTLRRTERHGYHLPWLRRVREAVTGLDLSELWLLMPGRGGYTPDFLGPPPEVPYAPFEDELARMRSTDPAAAHRELVLSLACTPGAAESPRGRAMLA
;
A
#
# COMPACT_ATOMS: atom_id res chain seq x y z
N MET A 1 -28.60 -9.59 -2.18
CA MET A 1 -28.06 -9.53 -0.80
C MET A 1 -28.53 -8.21 -0.23
N HIS A 2 -29.36 -8.21 0.82
CA HIS A 2 -29.87 -6.97 1.44
C HIS A 2 -29.23 -6.81 2.82
N PHE A 3 -28.57 -5.68 3.06
CA PHE A 3 -28.03 -5.32 4.37
C PHE A 3 -29.06 -4.44 5.11
N GLY A 4 -29.36 -4.78 6.36
CA GLY A 4 -30.20 -3.99 7.26
C GLY A 4 -29.38 -3.30 8.36
N ALA A 5 -30.00 -2.37 9.09
CA ALA A 5 -29.31 -1.64 10.18
C ALA A 5 -28.71 -2.56 11.25
N ALA A 6 -29.33 -3.72 11.49
CA ALA A 6 -28.82 -4.73 12.42
C ALA A 6 -27.48 -5.35 11.97
N ASP A 7 -27.17 -5.36 10.68
CA ASP A 7 -25.90 -5.90 10.16
C ASP A 7 -24.73 -5.00 10.54
N LEU A 8 -24.93 -3.68 10.59
CA LEU A 8 -23.91 -2.72 11.01
C LEU A 8 -23.50 -2.94 12.47
N LEU A 9 -24.43 -3.33 13.33
CA LEU A 9 -24.16 -3.65 14.74
C LEU A 9 -23.28 -4.91 14.90
N ARG A 10 -23.24 -5.76 13.87
CA ARG A 10 -22.43 -6.99 13.83
C ARG A 10 -21.07 -6.79 13.17
N CYS A 11 -20.82 -5.64 12.55
CA CYS A 11 -19.51 -5.33 11.99
C CYS A 11 -18.45 -5.16 13.09
N ARG A 12 -17.25 -5.62 12.80
CA ARG A 12 -16.04 -5.35 13.57
C ARG A 12 -15.00 -4.77 12.63
N PHE A 13 -14.25 -3.80 13.11
CA PHE A 13 -13.16 -3.19 12.35
C PHE A 13 -11.87 -3.88 12.73
N ALA A 14 -11.09 -4.26 11.72
CA ALA A 14 -9.74 -4.73 11.90
C ALA A 14 -8.76 -3.60 11.56
N ILE A 15 -7.65 -3.55 12.28
CA ILE A 15 -6.56 -2.62 12.08
C ILE A 15 -5.38 -3.41 11.52
N SER A 16 -4.91 -2.98 10.35
CA SER A 16 -3.67 -3.47 9.74
C SER A 16 -2.61 -2.37 9.82
N PRO A 17 -1.66 -2.43 10.78
CA PRO A 17 -0.51 -1.54 10.82
C PRO A 17 0.27 -1.50 9.50
N LEU A 18 0.39 -2.62 8.79
CA LEU A 18 1.07 -2.69 7.49
C LEU A 18 0.34 -1.84 6.45
N CYS A 19 -0.97 -2.05 6.28
CA CYS A 19 -1.78 -1.27 5.34
C CYS A 19 -1.75 0.23 5.69
N GLN A 20 -1.85 0.58 6.97
CA GLN A 20 -1.77 1.98 7.41
C GLN A 20 -0.41 2.61 7.11
N THR A 21 0.68 1.87 7.26
CA THR A 21 2.03 2.33 6.92
C THR A 21 2.17 2.56 5.41
N HIS A 22 1.64 1.64 4.61
CA HIS A 22 1.59 1.78 3.15
C HIS A 22 0.82 3.03 2.73
N GLU A 23 -0.36 3.28 3.31
CA GLU A 23 -1.13 4.50 3.04
C GLU A 23 -0.42 5.77 3.51
N ALA A 24 0.27 5.72 4.66
CA ALA A 24 1.07 6.84 5.14
C ALA A 24 2.19 7.21 4.15
N VAL A 25 2.86 6.20 3.56
CA VAL A 25 3.85 6.43 2.50
C VAL A 25 3.20 7.01 1.23
N ARG A 26 1.99 6.58 0.88
CA ARG A 26 1.23 7.16 -0.25
C ARG A 26 0.90 8.64 -0.01
N THR A 27 0.57 9.02 1.23
CA THR A 27 0.31 10.42 1.63
C THR A 27 1.52 11.32 1.37
N LEU A 28 2.75 10.80 1.53
CA LEU A 28 3.99 11.57 1.27
C LEU A 28 4.16 11.97 -0.20
N ARG A 29 3.58 11.20 -1.13
CA ARG A 29 3.63 11.50 -2.57
C ARG A 29 2.56 12.51 -3.01
N ARG A 30 1.51 12.72 -2.20
CA ARG A 30 0.32 13.52 -2.54
C ARG A 30 0.04 14.61 -1.51
N THR A 31 1.07 15.34 -1.13
CA THR A 31 1.00 16.33 -0.04
C THR A 31 -0.02 17.43 -0.32
N GLU A 32 -0.26 17.78 -1.59
CA GLU A 32 -1.23 18.77 -2.03
C GLU A 32 -2.69 18.38 -1.72
N ARG A 33 -2.97 17.08 -1.54
CA ARG A 33 -4.31 16.56 -1.22
C ARG A 33 -4.58 16.47 0.28
N HIS A 34 -3.58 16.77 1.10
CA HIS A 34 -3.56 16.39 2.51
C HIS A 34 -3.26 17.59 3.43
N GLY A 35 -3.93 18.72 3.18
CA GLY A 35 -3.76 19.95 3.94
C GLY A 35 -3.91 19.78 5.46
N TYR A 36 -4.85 18.93 5.91
CA TYR A 36 -5.02 18.60 7.32
C TYR A 36 -3.81 17.87 7.93
N HIS A 37 -3.06 17.11 7.12
CA HIS A 37 -1.90 16.33 7.58
C HIS A 37 -0.58 17.12 7.55
N LEU A 38 -0.56 18.41 7.17
CA LEU A 38 0.67 19.20 7.05
C LEU A 38 1.57 19.17 8.31
N PRO A 39 1.07 19.28 9.56
CA PRO A 39 1.91 19.14 10.75
C PRO A 39 2.55 17.76 10.88
N TRP A 40 1.84 16.70 10.51
CA TRP A 40 2.38 15.34 10.52
C TRP A 40 3.39 15.12 9.38
N LEU A 41 3.08 15.60 8.17
CA LEU A 41 3.97 15.53 7.01
C LEU A 41 5.32 16.19 7.28
N ARG A 42 5.34 17.33 7.99
CA ARG A 42 6.60 17.97 8.40
C ARG A 42 7.43 17.09 9.33
N ARG A 43 6.81 16.47 10.34
CA ARG A 43 7.50 15.59 11.29
C ARG A 43 8.03 14.32 10.63
N VAL A 44 7.22 13.67 9.80
CA VAL A 44 7.59 12.37 9.21
C VAL A 44 8.66 12.53 8.12
N ARG A 45 8.80 13.72 7.52
CA ARG A 45 9.83 14.00 6.51
C ARG A 45 11.23 13.71 7.03
N GLU A 46 11.51 14.04 8.29
CA GLU A 46 12.79 13.74 8.93
C GLU A 46 13.00 12.23 9.06
N ALA A 47 11.97 11.48 9.48
CA ALA A 47 12.04 10.04 9.66
C ALA A 47 12.24 9.26 8.34
N VAL A 48 11.79 9.79 7.21
CA VAL A 48 11.97 9.17 5.89
C VAL A 48 13.16 9.75 5.10
N THR A 49 13.91 10.66 5.70
CA THR A 49 15.09 11.25 5.03
C THR A 49 16.13 10.17 4.77
N GLY A 50 16.54 10.03 3.50
CA GLY A 50 17.52 9.03 3.08
C GLY A 50 16.93 7.68 2.64
N LEU A 51 15.62 7.47 2.77
CA LEU A 51 14.96 6.28 2.23
C LEU A 51 14.65 6.46 0.74
N ASP A 52 15.04 5.50 -0.11
CA ASP A 52 14.55 5.44 -1.49
C ASP A 52 13.17 4.76 -1.51
N LEU A 53 12.13 5.58 -1.65
CA LEU A 53 10.74 5.13 -1.76
C LEU A 53 10.28 4.98 -3.22
N SER A 54 11.18 5.13 -4.20
CA SER A 54 10.81 5.22 -5.62
C SER A 54 10.14 3.97 -6.15
N GLU A 55 10.58 2.77 -5.75
CA GLU A 55 9.98 1.50 -6.18
C GLU A 55 8.58 1.32 -5.60
N LEU A 56 8.43 1.56 -4.30
CA LEU A 56 7.14 1.49 -3.64
C LEU A 56 6.16 2.52 -4.23
N TRP A 57 6.61 3.74 -4.52
CA TRP A 57 5.78 4.73 -5.20
C TRP A 57 5.43 4.35 -6.63
N LEU A 58 6.28 3.60 -7.34
CA LEU A 58 5.95 3.08 -8.67
C LEU A 58 4.73 2.15 -8.63
N LEU A 59 4.55 1.42 -7.52
CA LEU A 59 3.39 0.54 -7.25
C LEU A 59 2.17 1.26 -6.65
N MET A 60 2.22 2.60 -6.54
CA MET A 60 1.13 3.42 -6.01
C MET A 60 0.56 4.36 -7.09
N PRO A 61 -0.12 3.83 -8.13
CA PRO A 61 -0.58 4.63 -9.27
C PRO A 61 -1.45 5.82 -8.84
N GLY A 62 -1.25 6.96 -9.52
CA GLY A 62 -1.78 8.27 -9.14
C GLY A 62 -3.31 8.39 -9.18
N ARG A 63 -3.89 8.33 -10.38
CA ARG A 63 -5.31 8.63 -10.64
C ARG A 63 -6.09 7.37 -10.98
N GLY A 64 -6.37 6.55 -9.96
CA GLY A 64 -7.07 5.28 -10.16
C GLY A 64 -6.15 4.27 -10.84
N GLY A 65 -5.88 3.18 -10.15
CA GLY A 65 -5.00 2.14 -10.64
C GLY A 65 -4.82 1.07 -9.59
N TYR A 66 -4.30 -0.06 -10.02
CA TYR A 66 -4.11 -1.20 -9.15
C TYR A 66 -2.86 -1.02 -8.29
N THR A 67 -3.05 -1.09 -6.98
CA THR A 67 -1.97 -1.25 -6.01
C THR A 67 -1.94 -2.73 -5.66
N PRO A 68 -0.77 -3.41 -5.68
CA PRO A 68 -0.69 -4.81 -5.33
C PRO A 68 -1.30 -5.10 -3.96
N ASP A 69 -2.25 -6.03 -3.93
CA ASP A 69 -2.98 -6.45 -2.73
C ASP A 69 -2.01 -7.06 -1.71
N PHE A 70 -0.94 -7.72 -2.17
CA PHE A 70 0.05 -8.32 -1.27
C PHE A 70 0.81 -7.29 -0.39
N LEU A 71 0.83 -6.00 -0.76
CA LEU A 71 1.47 -4.95 0.04
C LEU A 71 0.67 -4.55 1.31
N GLY A 72 -0.60 -4.94 1.36
CA GLY A 72 -1.48 -4.63 2.49
C GLY A 72 -2.69 -5.57 2.51
N PRO A 73 -2.48 -6.90 2.60
CA PRO A 73 -3.57 -7.85 2.55
C PRO A 73 -4.52 -7.62 3.73
N PRO A 74 -5.83 -7.91 3.58
CA PRO A 74 -6.77 -7.84 4.69
C PRO A 74 -6.24 -8.61 5.91
N PRO A 75 -6.27 -8.01 7.11
CA PRO A 75 -5.72 -8.66 8.29
C PRO A 75 -6.57 -9.87 8.69
N GLU A 76 -5.92 -10.98 9.01
CA GLU A 76 -6.57 -12.22 9.46
C GLU A 76 -7.16 -12.10 10.88
N VAL A 77 -6.64 -11.17 11.66
CA VAL A 77 -7.07 -10.89 13.03
C VAL A 77 -7.35 -9.39 13.22
N PRO A 78 -8.25 -8.99 14.14
CA PRO A 78 -8.62 -7.58 14.30
C PRO A 78 -7.46 -6.64 14.64
N TYR A 79 -6.41 -7.14 15.29
CA TYR A 79 -5.23 -6.36 15.69
C TYR A 79 -3.98 -7.21 15.51
N ALA A 80 -3.43 -7.25 14.29
CA ALA A 80 -2.20 -7.96 14.01
C ALA A 80 -0.97 -7.10 14.40
N PRO A 81 0.09 -7.69 14.98
CA PRO A 81 1.39 -7.05 15.06
C PRO A 81 1.94 -6.70 13.67
N PHE A 82 2.64 -5.58 13.55
CA PHE A 82 3.18 -5.13 12.27
C PHE A 82 4.15 -6.16 11.67
N GLU A 83 4.96 -6.77 12.52
CA GLU A 83 5.98 -7.76 12.18
C GLU A 83 5.35 -9.02 11.57
N ASP A 84 4.21 -9.46 12.10
CA ASP A 84 3.47 -10.62 11.60
C ASP A 84 2.86 -10.34 10.23
N GLU A 85 2.26 -9.15 10.04
CA GLU A 85 1.76 -8.74 8.74
C GLU A 85 2.88 -8.61 7.71
N LEU A 86 4.03 -8.07 8.11
CA LEU A 86 5.20 -7.93 7.24
C LEU A 86 5.80 -9.29 6.89
N ALA A 87 5.82 -10.25 7.81
CA ALA A 87 6.22 -11.62 7.54
C ALA A 87 5.28 -12.29 6.53
N ARG A 88 3.97 -12.09 6.68
CA ARG A 88 2.96 -12.59 5.74
C ARG A 88 3.12 -12.00 4.35
N MET A 89 3.36 -10.69 4.25
CA MET A 89 3.69 -10.03 2.97
C MET A 89 4.92 -10.68 2.32
N ARG A 90 5.98 -10.95 3.09
CA ARG A 90 7.20 -11.60 2.59
C ARG A 90 6.98 -13.05 2.17
N SER A 91 5.98 -13.73 2.72
CA SER A 91 5.60 -15.10 2.33
C SER A 91 4.64 -15.17 1.14
N THR A 92 4.31 -14.04 0.51
CA THR A 92 3.46 -14.02 -0.69
C THR A 92 4.08 -14.91 -1.77
N ASP A 93 3.26 -15.77 -2.39
CA ASP A 93 3.67 -16.57 -3.53
C ASP A 93 4.33 -15.66 -4.60
N PRO A 94 5.60 -15.88 -4.97
CA PRO A 94 6.30 -15.06 -5.96
C PRO A 94 5.54 -14.96 -7.29
N ALA A 95 4.83 -16.01 -7.70
CA ALA A 95 4.04 -15.97 -8.93
C ALA A 95 2.82 -15.05 -8.79
N ALA A 96 2.17 -15.02 -7.62
CA ALA A 96 1.11 -14.07 -7.31
C ALA A 96 1.63 -12.63 -7.25
N ALA A 97 2.73 -12.40 -6.51
CA ALA A 97 3.37 -11.10 -6.43
C ALA A 97 3.74 -10.58 -7.83
N HIS A 98 4.38 -11.40 -8.67
CA HIS A 98 4.75 -11.02 -10.04
C HIS A 98 3.53 -10.59 -10.88
N ARG A 99 2.44 -11.36 -10.86
CA ARG A 99 1.19 -10.98 -11.56
C ARG A 99 0.67 -9.63 -11.11
N GLU A 100 0.67 -9.38 -9.80
CA GLU A 100 0.19 -8.13 -9.23
C GLU A 100 1.11 -6.94 -9.55
N LEU A 101 2.42 -7.15 -9.57
CA LEU A 101 3.40 -6.16 -10.02
C LEU A 101 3.15 -5.76 -11.48
N VAL A 102 2.94 -6.74 -12.38
CA VAL A 102 2.60 -6.50 -13.79
C VAL A 102 1.33 -5.64 -13.90
N LEU A 103 0.26 -6.00 -13.19
CA LEU A 103 -1.00 -5.26 -13.20
C LEU A 103 -0.84 -3.82 -12.71
N SER A 104 -0.05 -3.62 -11.65
CA SER A 104 0.17 -2.30 -11.07
C SER A 104 1.00 -1.41 -12.00
N LEU A 105 2.10 -1.94 -12.55
CA LEU A 105 2.97 -1.20 -13.47
C LEU A 105 2.24 -0.83 -14.76
N ALA A 106 1.34 -1.68 -15.26
CA ALA A 106 0.49 -1.36 -16.42
C ALA A 106 -0.43 -0.13 -16.20
N CYS A 107 -0.70 0.24 -14.94
CA CYS A 107 -1.52 1.42 -14.62
C CYS A 107 -0.76 2.75 -14.75
N THR A 108 0.56 2.72 -14.96
CA THR A 108 1.39 3.93 -15.14
C THR A 108 2.18 3.82 -16.46
N PRO A 109 1.92 4.67 -17.47
CA PRO A 109 2.63 4.61 -18.75
C PRO A 109 4.16 4.65 -18.58
N GLY A 110 4.86 3.69 -19.21
CA GLY A 110 6.32 3.60 -19.15
C GLY A 110 6.88 3.00 -17.86
N ALA A 111 6.05 2.61 -16.88
CA ALA A 111 6.54 2.12 -15.60
C ALA A 111 7.17 0.73 -15.73
N ALA A 112 6.57 -0.19 -16.49
CA ALA A 112 7.11 -1.53 -16.73
C ALA A 112 8.44 -1.50 -17.51
N GLU A 113 8.59 -0.53 -18.40
CA GLU A 113 9.79 -0.31 -19.22
C GLU A 113 10.84 0.57 -18.51
N SER A 114 10.56 1.08 -17.32
CA SER A 114 11.56 1.79 -16.53
C SER A 114 12.62 0.81 -16.01
N PRO A 115 13.86 1.26 -15.70
CA PRO A 115 14.87 0.40 -15.08
C PRO A 115 14.37 -0.28 -13.80
N ARG A 116 13.59 0.43 -12.97
CA ARG A 116 12.98 -0.11 -11.75
C ARG A 116 11.90 -1.13 -12.06
N GLY A 117 10.98 -0.82 -12.98
CA GLY A 117 9.93 -1.77 -13.40
C GLY A 117 10.51 -3.08 -13.95
N ARG A 118 11.53 -3.00 -14.80
CA ARG A 118 12.23 -4.20 -15.29
C ARG A 118 12.92 -4.97 -14.17
N ALA A 119 13.59 -4.29 -13.23
CA ALA A 119 14.24 -4.95 -12.10
C ALA A 119 13.23 -5.67 -11.19
N MET A 120 12.03 -5.11 -11.03
CA MET A 120 10.95 -5.72 -10.23
C MET A 120 10.27 -6.91 -10.92
N LEU A 121 10.37 -7.00 -12.25
CA LEU A 121 9.74 -8.04 -13.06
C LEU A 121 10.72 -9.14 -13.51
N ALA A 122 12.02 -8.96 -13.26
CA ALA A 122 13.09 -9.91 -13.56
C ALA A 122 13.14 -11.05 -12.55
#